data_AF-A0A1I0LWD9-F1
#
_entry.id   AF-A0A1I0LWD9-F1
#
_cell.length_a   1.000
_cell.length_b   1.000
_cell.length_c   1.000
_cell.angle_alpha   90.00
_cell.angle_beta   90.00
_cell.angle_gamma   90.00
#
_symmetry.space_group_name_H-M   'P 1'
#
loop_
_entity.id
_entity.type
_entity.pdbx_description
1 polymer ?
#
loop_
_entity_poly.entity_id
_entity_poly.type
_entity_poly.pdbx_seq_one_letter_code
_entity_poly.pdbx_strand_id
1 'polypeptide(L)' 'MSLTDLDRRAAITTARWAALHDRPVTECPYDPAGDARSQALALLWVRIYRRYRPA' A
#
# COMPACT_ATOMS: atom_id res chain seq x y z
N MET A 1 -15.18 -4.58 -10.18
CA MET A 1 -14.99 -3.14 -9.92
C MET A 1 -13.56 -2.78 -10.28
N SER A 2 -13.36 -1.74 -11.10
CA SER A 2 -12.02 -1.25 -11.45
C SER A 2 -11.46 -0.38 -10.31
N LEU A 3 -10.14 -0.45 -10.13
CA LEU A 3 -9.40 0.36 -9.17
C LEU A 3 -9.42 1.82 -9.61
N THR A 4 -9.90 2.73 -8.77
CA THR A 4 -9.93 4.16 -9.13
C THR A 4 -8.52 4.75 -9.07
N ASP A 5 -8.27 5.81 -9.84
CA ASP A 5 -6.99 6.54 -9.76
C ASP A 5 -6.77 7.16 -8.38
N LEU A 6 -7.86 7.53 -7.69
CA LEU A 6 -7.81 8.03 -6.33
C LEU A 6 -7.29 6.97 -5.37
N ASP A 7 -7.81 5.73 -5.46
CA ASP A 7 -7.37 4.62 -4.62
C ASP A 7 -5.88 4.31 -4.84
N ARG A 8 -5.44 4.29 -6.10
CA ARG A 8 -4.02 4.09 -6.43
C ARG A 8 -3.14 5.19 -5.82
N ARG A 9 -3.53 6.46 -5.99
CA ARG A 9 -2.78 7.59 -5.45
C ARG A 9 -2.72 7.56 -3.93
N ALA A 10 -3.81 7.19 -3.27
CA ALA A 10 -3.87 7.02 -1.82
C ALA A 10 -2.92 5.90 -1.35
N ALA A 11 -2.94 4.73 -2.00
CA ALA A 11 -2.04 3.63 -1.65
C ALA A 11 -0.57 3.98 -1.82
N ILE A 12 -0.21 4.67 -2.92
CA ILE A 12 1.17 5.10 -3.17
C ILE A 12 1.62 6.13 -2.11
N THR A 13 0.79 7.14 -1.84
CA THR A 13 1.12 8.22 -0.91
C THR A 13 1.31 7.68 0.51
N THR A 14 0.37 6.85 0.97
CA THR A 14 0.42 6.27 2.32
C THR A 14 1.58 5.28 2.48
N ALA A 15 1.86 4.43 1.48
CA ALA A 15 3.00 3.52 1.51
C ALA A 15 4.33 4.25 1.60
N ARG A 16 4.48 5.31 0.80
CA ARG A 16 5.68 6.14 0.82
C ARG A 16 5.85 6.84 2.16
N TRP A 17 4.78 7.43 2.70
CA TRP A 17 4.83 8.07 4.01
C TRP A 17 5.24 7.08 5.11
N ALA A 18 4.62 5.90 5.14
CA ALA A 18 4.92 4.85 6.12
C ALA A 18 6.38 4.40 6.05
N ALA A 19 6.92 4.19 4.84
CA ALA A 19 8.32 3.79 4.65
C ALA A 19 9.31 4.87 5.11
N LEU A 20 9.02 6.14 4.83
CA LEU A 20 9.88 7.27 5.21
C LEU A 20 9.87 7.58 6.72
N HIS A 21 8.84 7.14 7.44
CA HIS A 21 8.67 7.38 8.88
C HIS A 21 8.90 6.11 9.71
N ASP A 22 9.62 5.12 9.17
CA ASP A 22 9.95 3.84 9.83
C ASP A 22 8.75 3.07 10.40
N ARG A 23 7.54 3.34 9.88
CA ARG A 23 6.33 2.61 10.30
C ARG A 23 6.44 1.16 9.86
N PRO A 24 5.98 0.19 10.66
CA PRO A 24 6.07 -1.22 10.29
C PRO A 24 5.19 -1.54 9.07
N VAL A 25 5.61 -2.50 8.24
CA VAL A 25 4.86 -2.95 7.06
C VAL A 25 3.48 -3.51 7.42
N THR A 26 3.29 -3.95 8.66
CA THR A 26 2.02 -4.45 9.21
C THR A 26 0.96 -3.37 9.38
N GLU A 27 1.32 -2.08 9.29
CA GLU A 27 0.37 -0.96 9.26
C GLU A 27 -0.22 -0.70 7.87
N CYS A 28 -0.06 -1.62 6.92
CA CYS A 28 -0.78 -1.57 5.65
C CYS A 28 -2.30 -1.47 5.92
N PRO A 29 -2.98 -0.42 5.43
CA PRO A 29 -4.39 -0.18 5.73
C PRO A 29 -5.35 -1.08 4.93
N TYR A 30 -4.82 -1.80 3.93
CA TYR A 30 -5.59 -2.66 3.05
C TYR A 30 -5.52 -4.11 3.53
N ASP A 31 -6.66 -4.79 3.53
CA ASP A 31 -6.75 -6.20 3.87
C ASP A 31 -6.32 -7.08 2.68
N PRO A 32 -5.21 -7.85 2.80
CA PRO A 32 -4.77 -8.77 1.76
C PRO A 32 -5.63 -10.04 1.66
N ALA A 33 -6.51 -10.33 2.61
CA ALA A 33 -7.50 -11.40 2.53
C ALA A 33 -8.90 -10.90 2.09
N GLY A 34 -9.04 -9.59 1.89
CA GLY A 34 -10.28 -8.94 1.47
C GLY A 34 -10.64 -9.17 0.00
N ASP A 35 -11.51 -8.31 -0.52
CA ASP A 35 -11.94 -8.36 -1.91
C ASP A 35 -10.79 -8.07 -2.91
N ALA A 36 -11.03 -8.31 -4.20
CA ALA A 36 -10.02 -8.13 -5.24
C ALA A 36 -9.45 -6.69 -5.30
N ARG A 37 -10.23 -5.68 -4.89
CA ARG A 37 -9.78 -4.29 -4.82
C ARG A 37 -8.80 -4.10 -3.66
N SER A 38 -9.16 -4.57 -2.48
CA SER A 38 -8.33 -4.50 -1.28
C SER A 38 -7.02 -5.26 -1.48
N GLN A 39 -7.07 -6.46 -2.06
CA GLN A 39 -5.88 -7.24 -2.39
C GLN A 39 -4.94 -6.50 -3.33
N ALA A 40 -5.46 -5.93 -4.43
CA ALA A 40 -4.65 -5.18 -5.37
C ALA A 40 -4.02 -3.92 -4.75
N LEU A 41 -4.74 -3.24 -3.85
CA LEU A 41 -4.21 -2.11 -3.10
C LEU A 41 -3.14 -2.51 -2.08
N ALA A 42 -3.33 -3.61 -1.36
CA ALA A 42 -2.34 -4.15 -0.42
C ALA A 42 -1.03 -4.49 -1.14
N LEU A 43 -1.10 -5.18 -2.28
CA LEU A 43 0.08 -5.50 -3.10
C LEU A 43 0.79 -4.26 -3.61
N LEU A 44 0.04 -3.26 -4.10
CA LEU A 44 0.60 -1.99 -4.55
C LEU A 44 1.30 -1.26 -3.39
N TRP A 45 0.64 -1.18 -2.23
CA TRP A 45 1.15 -0.51 -1.04
C TRP A 45 2.48 -1.15 -0.60
N VAL A 46 2.53 -2.48 -0.44
CA VAL A 46 3.75 -3.21 -0.02
C VAL A 46 4.88 -3.03 -1.03
N ARG A 47 4.57 -3.05 -2.34
CA ARG A 47 5.56 -2.83 -3.40
C ARG A 47 6.20 -1.44 -3.30
N ILE A 48 5.41 -0.40 -3.06
CA ILE A 48 5.91 0.97 -2.89
C ILE A 48 6.70 1.08 -1.59
N TYR A 49 6.18 0.54 -0.48
CA TYR A 49 6.84 0.57 0.82
C TYR A 49 8.27 -0.02 0.74
N ARG A 50 8.41 -1.22 0.18
CA ARG A 50 9.72 -1.90 0.02
C ARG A 50 10.70 -1.13 -0.86
N ARG A 51 10.21 -0.35 -1.83
CA ARG A 51 11.07 0.48 -2.68
C ARG A 51 11.76 1.61 -1.90
N TYR A 52 11.08 2.16 -0.89
CA TYR A 52 11.61 3.27 -0.07
C TYR A 52 12.33 2.79 1.20
N ARG A 53 12.12 1.53 1.60
CA ARG A 53 12.83 0.89 2.72
C ARG A 53 13.49 -0.41 2.25
N PRO A 54 14.60 -0.33 1.49
CA PRO A 54 15.39 -1.51 1.20
C PRO A 54 15.92 -2.09 2.52
N ALA A 55 15.83 -3.42 2.65
CA ALA A 55 16.30 -4.17 3.81
C ALA A 55 17.79 -3.99 4.06
#